data_AF-A0A845X011-F1
#
_entry.id   AF-A0A845X011-F1
#
_cell.length_a   1.000
_cell.length_b   1.000
_cell.length_c   1.000
_cell.angle_alpha   90.00
_cell.angle_beta   90.00
_cell.angle_gamma   90.00
#
_symmetry.space_group_name_H-M   'P 1'
#
loop_
_entity.id
_entity.type
_entity.pdbx_description
1 polymer ?
#
loop_
_entity_poly.entity_id
_entity_poly.type
_entity_poly.pdbx_seq_one_letter_code
_entity_poly.pdbx_strand_id
1 'polypeptide(L)'
;MATPFDPVTVEALASRIDQEIAALGKVAPMAVQRSLDEPDAPLAKQVAEIQRVTGESARGFLRKFRRAAKADICEEGGVLSAQWQQWQDLASGDVVKSFGPILVAMGFSGALLDTVLVAVAVIVIHLGLKTFCEEFSE
;
A
#
# COMPACT_ATOMS: atom_id res chain seq x y z
N MET A 1 -11.03 -14.04 5.02
CA MET A 1 -9.80 -14.35 4.26
C MET A 1 -8.73 -14.76 5.26
N ALA A 2 -7.98 -15.83 5.02
CA ALA A 2 -6.85 -16.19 5.87
C ALA A 2 -5.73 -15.17 5.65
N THR A 3 -5.31 -14.49 6.71
CA THR A 3 -4.18 -13.56 6.65
C THR A 3 -2.90 -14.37 6.78
N PRO A 4 -1.86 -14.11 5.97
CA PRO A 4 -0.58 -14.83 6.10
C PRO A 4 0.17 -14.41 7.38
N PHE A 5 -0.34 -13.41 8.09
CA PHE A 5 0.20 -12.88 9.32
C PHE A 5 -0.68 -13.27 10.50
N ASP A 6 -0.04 -13.67 11.59
CA ASP A 6 -0.64 -13.73 12.93
C ASP A 6 -0.95 -12.32 13.46
N PRO A 7 -1.91 -12.19 14.40
CA PRO A 7 -2.43 -10.89 14.85
C PRO A 7 -1.35 -9.96 15.43
N VAL A 8 -0.32 -10.51 16.07
CA VAL A 8 0.82 -9.74 16.59
C VAL A 8 1.62 -9.11 15.45
N THR A 9 1.86 -9.86 14.38
CA THR A 9 2.56 -9.37 13.19
C THR A 9 1.72 -8.32 12.45
N VAL A 10 0.40 -8.50 12.38
CA VAL A 10 -0.50 -7.49 11.82
C VAL A 10 -0.41 -6.17 12.58
N GLU A 11 -0.43 -6.20 13.91
CA GLU A 11 -0.35 -5.00 14.75
C GLU A 11 1.01 -4.31 14.63
N ALA A 12 2.10 -5.09 14.59
CA ALA A 12 3.45 -4.56 14.39
C ALA A 12 3.61 -3.87 13.02
N LEU A 13 3.12 -4.51 11.94
CA LEU A 13 3.16 -3.94 10.60
C LEU A 13 2.26 -2.71 10.49
N ALA A 14 1.07 -2.74 11.09
CA ALA A 14 0.15 -1.60 11.12
C ALA A 14 0.80 -0.40 11.82
N SER A 15 1.39 -0.59 13.00
CA SER A 15 2.09 0.47 13.73
C SER A 15 3.26 1.04 12.92
N ARG A 16 3.98 0.19 12.18
CA ARG A 16 5.08 0.65 11.31
C ARG A 16 4.56 1.49 10.13
N ILE A 17 3.44 1.10 9.54
CA ILE A 17 2.77 1.89 8.48
C ILE A 17 2.34 3.25 9.02
N ASP A 18 1.68 3.27 10.20
CA ASP A 18 1.25 4.52 10.84
C ASP A 18 2.43 5.44 11.17
N GLN A 19 3.55 4.88 11.63
CA GLN A 19 4.78 5.64 11.90
C GLN A 19 5.36 6.27 10.63
N GLU A 20 5.43 5.51 9.53
CA GLU A 20 5.93 6.03 8.26
C GLU A 20 4.98 7.12 7.75
N ILE A 21 3.65 6.90 7.74
CA ILE A 21 2.66 7.92 7.33
C ILE A 21 2.76 9.19 8.19
N ALA A 22 2.86 9.05 9.52
CA ALA A 22 3.01 10.17 10.43
C ALA A 22 4.34 10.92 10.20
N ALA A 23 5.39 10.23 9.79
CA ALA A 23 6.65 10.85 9.39
C ALA A 23 6.50 11.65 8.09
N LEU A 24 5.70 11.18 7.12
CA LEU A 24 5.38 11.95 5.90
C LEU A 24 4.54 13.19 6.21
N GLY A 25 3.54 13.07 7.09
CA GLY A 25 2.64 14.17 7.45
C GLY A 25 3.29 15.31 8.26
N LYS A 26 4.45 15.07 8.88
CA LYS A 26 5.25 16.14 9.53
C LYS A 26 5.94 17.05 8.52
N VAL A 27 6.00 16.68 7.24
CA VAL A 27 6.60 17.45 6.14
C VAL A 27 5.51 18.28 5.45
N ALA A 28 4.87 19.20 6.18
CA ALA A 28 3.83 20.14 5.72
C ALA A 28 2.57 19.51 5.08
N PRO A 29 1.39 20.17 5.12
CA PRO A 29 0.21 19.71 4.40
C PRO A 29 0.39 20.02 2.91
N MET A 30 1.31 19.36 2.22
CA MET A 30 1.36 19.43 0.77
C MET A 30 0.27 18.52 0.22
N ALA A 31 -0.57 19.13 -0.61
CA ALA A 31 -1.67 18.49 -1.32
C ALA A 31 -1.25 17.11 -1.81
N VAL A 32 -2.05 16.08 -1.49
CA VAL A 32 -1.95 14.71 -2.00
C VAL A 32 -1.50 14.75 -3.45
N GLN A 33 -0.20 14.57 -3.69
CA GLN A 33 0.37 14.75 -5.01
C GLN A 33 0.21 13.43 -5.73
N ARG A 34 -0.51 13.51 -6.86
CA ARG A 34 -1.25 12.40 -7.45
C ARG A 34 -0.38 11.47 -8.30
N SER A 35 0.94 11.64 -8.31
CA SER A 35 1.78 10.87 -9.23
C SER A 35 3.17 10.48 -8.76
N LEU A 36 3.54 9.23 -9.05
CA LEU A 36 4.86 8.64 -8.80
C LEU A 36 5.93 8.98 -9.87
N ASP A 37 5.60 9.74 -10.92
CA ASP A 37 6.55 10.15 -11.97
C ASP A 37 7.65 11.08 -11.40
N GLU A 38 7.32 11.88 -10.39
CA GLU A 38 8.27 12.60 -9.53
C GLU A 38 7.93 12.23 -8.09
N PRO A 39 8.51 11.15 -7.52
CA PRO A 39 8.23 10.83 -6.13
C PRO A 39 8.68 12.01 -5.29
N ASP A 40 7.72 12.68 -4.68
CA ASP A 40 7.97 13.63 -3.61
C ASP A 40 9.02 13.00 -2.65
N ALA A 41 9.99 13.79 -2.19
CA ALA A 41 11.02 13.33 -1.25
C ALA A 41 10.51 12.38 -0.13
N PRO A 42 9.28 12.54 0.41
CA PRO A 42 8.69 11.58 1.35
C PRO A 42 8.47 10.16 0.80
N LEU A 43 7.97 9.97 -0.43
CA LEU A 43 7.67 8.63 -0.99
C LEU A 43 8.85 7.98 -1.70
N ALA A 44 9.93 8.72 -1.95
CA ALA A 44 11.14 8.23 -2.61
C ALA A 44 11.73 6.99 -1.91
N LYS A 45 11.61 6.91 -0.58
CA LYS A 45 12.06 5.76 0.22
C LYS A 45 11.25 4.49 -0.11
N GLN A 46 9.93 4.58 -0.14
CA GLN A 46 9.04 3.44 -0.43
C GLN A 46 9.22 2.98 -1.89
N VAL A 47 9.35 3.93 -2.81
CA VAL A 47 9.65 3.65 -4.22
C VAL A 47 10.99 2.92 -4.36
N ALA A 48 12.04 3.37 -3.67
CA ALA A 48 13.35 2.72 -3.68
C ALA A 48 13.31 1.31 -3.08
N GLU A 49 12.59 1.11 -1.96
CA GLU A 49 12.44 -0.21 -1.35
C GLU A 49 11.70 -1.19 -2.26
N ILE A 50 10.61 -0.76 -2.92
CA ILE A 50 9.91 -1.60 -3.90
C ILE A 50 10.86 -1.99 -5.03
N GLN A 51 11.60 -1.05 -5.60
CA GLN A 51 12.55 -1.36 -6.68
C GLN A 51 13.64 -2.33 -6.23
N ARG A 52 14.17 -2.13 -5.02
CA ARG A 52 15.22 -2.97 -4.43
C ARG A 52 14.73 -4.40 -4.17
N VAL A 53 13.51 -4.56 -3.66
CA VAL A 53 12.93 -5.87 -3.30
C VAL A 53 12.41 -6.62 -4.52
N THR A 54 11.76 -5.92 -5.45
CA THR A 54 11.07 -6.55 -6.59
C THR A 54 11.95 -6.67 -7.82
N GLY A 55 13.02 -5.87 -7.92
CA GLY A 55 13.90 -5.82 -9.09
C GLY A 55 13.25 -5.17 -10.32
N GLU A 56 12.05 -4.60 -10.19
CA GLU A 56 11.34 -3.89 -11.25
C GLU A 56 11.04 -2.43 -10.85
N SER A 57 10.61 -1.59 -11.79
CA SER A 57 10.21 -0.23 -11.46
C SER A 57 9.02 -0.23 -10.52
N ALA A 58 9.00 0.65 -9.51
CA ALA A 58 7.90 0.70 -8.54
C ALA A 58 6.53 0.88 -9.22
N ARG A 59 6.47 1.68 -10.30
CA ARG A 59 5.26 1.83 -11.11
C ARG A 59 4.82 0.53 -11.77
N GLY A 60 5.76 -0.23 -12.34
CA GLY A 60 5.49 -1.54 -12.94
C GLY A 60 4.95 -2.54 -11.91
N PHE A 61 5.57 -2.56 -10.73
CA PHE A 61 5.13 -3.39 -9.63
C PHE A 61 3.73 -3.00 -9.14
N LEU A 62 3.49 -1.72 -8.89
CA LEU A 62 2.20 -1.23 -8.39
C LEU A 62 1.07 -1.44 -9.40
N ARG A 63 1.34 -1.39 -10.71
CA ARG A 63 0.39 -1.81 -11.75
C ARG A 63 0.00 -3.27 -11.61
N LYS A 64 0.99 -4.17 -11.45
CA LYS A 64 0.71 -5.60 -11.23
C LYS A 64 -0.04 -5.81 -9.92
N PHE A 65 0.38 -5.13 -8.86
CA PHE A 65 -0.26 -5.21 -7.55
C PHE A 65 -1.72 -4.77 -7.64
N ARG A 66 -1.99 -3.62 -8.26
CA ARG A 66 -3.35 -3.15 -8.53
C ARG A 66 -4.14 -4.19 -9.30
N ARG A 67 -3.59 -4.83 -10.34
CA ARG A 67 -4.30 -5.86 -11.11
C ARG A 67 -4.68 -7.06 -10.24
N ALA A 68 -3.78 -7.53 -9.36
CA ALA A 68 -4.07 -8.62 -8.44
C ALA A 68 -5.05 -8.22 -7.32
N ALA A 69 -4.94 -6.97 -6.86
CA ALA A 69 -5.72 -6.41 -5.77
C ALA A 69 -7.06 -5.80 -6.26
N LYS A 70 -7.29 -5.68 -7.57
CA LYS A 70 -8.36 -4.87 -8.17
C LYS A 70 -9.74 -5.16 -7.56
N ALA A 71 -10.07 -6.43 -7.35
CA ALA A 71 -11.33 -6.86 -6.76
C ALA A 71 -11.49 -6.39 -5.30
N ASP A 72 -10.40 -6.35 -4.54
CA ASP A 72 -10.40 -5.99 -3.11
C ASP A 72 -10.30 -4.47 -2.86
N ILE A 73 -9.62 -3.73 -3.74
CA ILE A 73 -9.37 -2.29 -3.57
C ILE A 73 -10.09 -1.36 -4.55
N CYS A 74 -10.46 -1.80 -5.76
CA CYS A 74 -10.97 -0.92 -6.81
C CYS A 74 -12.39 -1.24 -7.31
N GLU A 75 -12.95 -2.42 -7.01
CA GLU A 75 -14.32 -2.76 -7.39
C GLU A 75 -15.34 -2.35 -6.30
N GLU A 76 -16.55 -1.99 -6.72
CA GLU A 76 -17.68 -1.75 -5.81
C GLU A 76 -18.07 -3.06 -5.12
N GLY A 77 -17.64 -3.23 -3.87
CA GLY A 77 -17.77 -4.48 -3.09
C GLY A 77 -16.46 -4.99 -2.50
N GLY A 78 -15.30 -4.43 -2.91
CA GLY A 78 -14.01 -4.72 -2.30
C GLY A 78 -13.96 -4.26 -0.84
N VAL A 79 -13.38 -5.08 0.05
CA VAL A 79 -13.35 -4.82 1.50
C VAL A 79 -12.74 -3.45 1.81
N LEU A 80 -11.67 -3.08 1.13
CA LEU A 80 -10.99 -1.80 1.35
C LEU A 80 -11.68 -0.64 0.63
N SER A 81 -12.29 -0.88 -0.53
CA SER A 81 -13.11 0.12 -1.25
C SER A 81 -14.32 0.55 -0.41
N ALA A 82 -15.03 -0.42 0.19
CA ALA A 82 -16.18 -0.16 1.06
C ALA A 82 -15.78 0.62 2.32
N GLN A 83 -14.66 0.25 2.96
CA GLN A 83 -14.14 0.98 4.11
C GLN A 83 -13.76 2.41 3.76
N TRP A 84 -13.08 2.62 2.63
CA TRP A 84 -12.73 3.97 2.16
C TRP A 84 -13.95 4.81 1.83
N GLN A 85 -14.97 4.24 1.17
CA GLN A 85 -16.21 4.96 0.91
C GLN A 85 -16.95 5.33 2.20
N GLN A 86 -16.86 4.49 3.24
CA GLN A 86 -17.60 4.69 4.49
C GLN A 86 -16.88 5.61 5.48
N TRP A 87 -15.54 5.56 5.54
CA TRP A 87 -14.75 6.23 6.57
C TRP A 87 -13.75 7.25 6.01
N GLN A 88 -13.55 7.29 4.69
CA GLN A 88 -12.47 8.05 4.01
C GLN A 88 -11.07 7.82 4.60
N ASP A 89 -10.91 6.73 5.34
CA ASP A 89 -9.68 6.38 6.03
C ASP A 89 -9.50 4.86 5.96
N LEU A 90 -8.25 4.43 5.98
CA LEU A 90 -7.89 3.02 5.92
C LEU A 90 -7.12 2.67 7.18
N ALA A 91 -7.73 1.84 8.02
CA ALA A 91 -7.02 1.28 9.15
C ALA A 91 -5.82 0.47 8.63
N SER A 92 -4.61 0.85 9.04
CA SER A 92 -3.37 0.17 8.63
C SER A 92 -3.41 -1.34 8.89
N GLY A 93 -4.10 -1.77 9.96
CA GLY A 93 -4.35 -3.18 10.25
C GLY A 93 -5.16 -3.90 9.17
N ASP A 94 -6.17 -3.27 8.58
CA ASP A 94 -6.97 -3.89 7.52
C ASP A 94 -6.24 -3.87 6.17
N VAL A 95 -5.43 -2.83 5.92
CA VAL A 95 -4.52 -2.81 4.76
C VAL A 95 -3.54 -3.96 4.81
N VAL A 96 -2.92 -4.25 5.97
CA VAL A 96 -2.02 -5.40 6.15
C VAL A 96 -2.74 -6.72 5.85
N LYS A 97 -3.97 -6.88 6.37
CA LYS A 97 -4.74 -8.12 6.19
C LYS A 97 -5.16 -8.34 4.74
N SER A 98 -5.46 -7.28 3.99
CA SER A 98 -5.83 -7.36 2.58
C SER A 98 -4.61 -7.50 1.67
N PHE A 99 -3.52 -6.77 1.93
CA PHE A 99 -2.35 -6.76 1.05
C PHE A 99 -1.45 -7.97 1.24
N GLY A 100 -1.40 -8.53 2.46
CA GLY A 100 -0.63 -9.73 2.77
C GLY A 100 -0.91 -10.90 1.82
N PRO A 101 -2.15 -11.40 1.73
CA PRO A 101 -2.49 -12.50 0.83
C PRO A 101 -2.15 -12.23 -0.64
N ILE A 102 -2.33 -10.99 -1.10
CA ILE A 102 -2.04 -10.58 -2.47
C ILE A 102 -0.55 -10.66 -2.75
N LEU A 103 0.28 -10.14 -1.86
CA LEU A 103 1.74 -10.18 -2.00
C LEU A 103 2.30 -11.60 -1.86
N VAL A 104 1.70 -12.43 -1.02
CA VAL A 104 2.03 -13.87 -0.97
C VAL A 104 1.69 -14.55 -2.28
N ALA A 105 0.52 -14.26 -2.88
CA ALA A 105 0.14 -14.79 -4.19
C ALA A 105 1.08 -14.31 -5.32
N MET A 106 1.72 -13.15 -5.15
CA MET A 106 2.78 -12.65 -6.04
C MET A 106 4.16 -13.27 -5.79
N GLY A 107 4.30 -14.13 -4.78
CA GLY A 107 5.53 -14.86 -4.48
C GLY A 107 6.41 -14.24 -3.39
N PHE A 108 5.95 -13.21 -2.68
CA PHE A 108 6.72 -12.61 -1.57
C PHE A 108 6.50 -13.38 -0.27
N SER A 109 7.57 -13.53 0.52
CA SER A 109 7.51 -14.14 1.85
C SER A 109 8.58 -13.56 2.78
N GLY A 110 8.40 -13.78 4.09
CA GLY A 110 9.35 -13.34 5.12
C GLY A 110 9.63 -11.83 5.11
N ALA A 111 10.88 -11.44 5.35
CA ALA A 111 11.26 -10.02 5.46
C ALA A 111 11.03 -9.21 4.17
N LEU A 112 11.02 -9.84 3.00
CA LEU A 112 10.72 -9.17 1.73
C LEU A 112 9.23 -8.83 1.62
N LEU A 113 8.36 -9.73 2.09
CA LEU A 113 6.92 -9.50 2.19
C LEU A 113 6.62 -8.32 3.11
N ASP A 114 7.20 -8.30 4.31
CA ASP A 114 6.98 -7.21 5.27
C ASP A 114 7.43 -5.86 4.70
N THR A 115 8.59 -5.84 4.04
CA THR A 115 9.16 -4.63 3.45
C THR A 115 8.29 -4.09 2.33
N VAL A 116 7.91 -4.94 1.38
CA VAL A 116 7.10 -4.51 0.23
C VAL A 116 5.67 -4.17 0.68
N LEU A 117 5.14 -4.86 1.68
CA LEU A 117 3.82 -4.57 2.25
C LEU A 117 3.79 -3.18 2.86
N VAL A 118 4.75 -2.84 3.73
CA VAL A 118 4.80 -1.51 4.36
C VAL A 118 4.94 -0.44 3.29
N ALA A 119 5.81 -0.64 2.29
CA ALA A 119 6.02 0.33 1.21
C ALA A 119 4.74 0.56 0.39
N VAL A 120 4.05 -0.51 -0.02
CA VAL A 120 2.80 -0.42 -0.79
C VAL A 120 1.68 0.18 0.05
N ALA A 121 1.55 -0.22 1.31
CA ALA A 121 0.53 0.31 2.21
C ALA A 121 0.67 1.81 2.42
N VAL A 122 1.89 2.29 2.70
CA VAL A 122 2.16 3.73 2.86
C VAL A 122 1.83 4.49 1.59
N ILE A 123 2.23 3.97 0.41
CA ILE A 123 1.89 4.59 -0.88
C ILE A 123 0.37 4.65 -1.07
N VAL A 124 -0.35 3.55 -0.87
CA VAL A 124 -1.81 3.51 -1.08
C VAL A 124 -2.55 4.41 -0.10
N ILE A 125 -2.17 4.43 1.17
CA ILE A 125 -2.82 5.27 2.19
C ILE A 125 -2.49 6.75 1.94
N HIS A 126 -1.26 7.07 1.55
CA HIS A 126 -0.85 8.46 1.28
C HIS A 126 -1.47 9.04 0.00
N LEU A 127 -1.53 8.27 -1.09
CA LEU A 127 -2.20 8.68 -2.33
C LEU A 127 -3.73 8.62 -2.22
N GLY A 128 -4.24 7.70 -1.40
CA GLY A 128 -5.65 7.33 -1.33
C GLY A 128 -6.04 6.28 -2.39
N LEU A 129 -7.00 5.42 -2.04
CA LEU A 129 -7.42 4.30 -2.90
C LEU A 129 -7.96 4.74 -4.26
N LYS A 130 -8.73 5.82 -4.28
CA LYS A 130 -9.30 6.35 -5.53
C LYS A 130 -8.19 6.73 -6.51
N THR A 131 -7.24 7.55 -6.06
CA THR A 131 -6.12 8.02 -6.88
C THR A 131 -5.22 6.87 -7.29
N PHE A 132 -4.96 5.92 -6.38
CA PHE A 132 -4.23 4.69 -6.72
C PHE A 132 -4.92 3.89 -7.84
N CYS A 133 -6.23 3.65 -7.73
CA CYS A 133 -6.97 2.90 -8.73
C CYS A 133 -7.06 3.60 -10.09
N GLU A 134 -7.10 4.94 -10.11
CA GLU A 134 -7.08 5.76 -11.33
C GLU A 134 -5.68 5.78 -11.97
N GLU A 135 -4.63 6.02 -11.19
CA GLU A 135 -3.25 6.15 -11.68
C GLU A 135 -2.69 4.82 -12.23
N PHE A 136 -3.02 3.69 -11.61
CA PHE A 136 -2.52 2.37 -12.03
C PHE A 136 -3.55 1.58 -12.86
N SER A 137 -4.49 2.26 -13.52
CA SER A 137 -5.59 1.60 -14.23
C SER A 137 -5.20 0.91 -15.54
N GLU A 138 -4.21 1.44 -16.28
CA GLU A 138 -3.71 0.90 -17.56
C GLU A 138 -2.80 -0.32 -17.40
#